data_AF-A0A8D8X3V2-F1
#
_entry.id   AF-A0A8D8X3V2-F1
#
_cell.length_a   1.000
_cell.length_b   1.000
_cell.length_c   1.000
_cell.angle_alpha   90.00
_cell.angle_beta   90.00
_cell.angle_gamma   90.00
#
_symmetry.space_group_name_H-M   'P 1'
#
loop_
_entity.id
_entity.type
_entity.pdbx_description
1 polymer ?
#
loop_
_entity_poly.entity_id
_entity_poly.type
_entity_poly.pdbx_seq_one_letter_code
_entity_poly.pdbx_strand_id
1 'polypeptide(L)'
;MTSMCYSGMLRCCSDSRLTKVPDDMRNYRVFEYIERQVNDFYETIPLLTLIADKSMLPRHFERIGVLTGRPFDVESPECTLGKILEAKIFQFKEDVEDICISSVKEKDIETKLIQVIGEWTVNNLSFSAFKDKGDLFLKPVETLELVALIEDSVMTMASLAANR
;
A
#
# COMPACT_ATOMS: atom_id res chain seq x y z
N MET A 1 7.18 -10.57 -0.48
CA MET A 1 8.24 -9.71 0.11
C MET A 1 8.05 -9.46 1.61
N THR A 2 6.87 -9.69 2.19
CA THR A 2 6.55 -9.48 3.60
C THR A 2 7.28 -10.42 4.58
N SER A 3 7.60 -11.68 4.20
CA SER A 3 8.27 -12.61 5.12
C SER A 3 9.77 -12.33 5.32
N MET A 4 10.44 -11.64 4.38
CA MET A 4 11.85 -11.25 4.52
C MET A 4 12.02 -10.07 5.49
N CYS A 5 11.04 -9.15 5.59
CA CYS A 5 11.08 -8.08 6.59
C CYS A 5 10.89 -8.62 8.01
N TYR A 6 9.97 -9.56 8.24
CA TYR A 6 9.77 -10.17 9.55
C TYR A 6 11.03 -10.90 10.07
N SER A 7 11.71 -11.64 9.19
CA SER A 7 12.96 -12.35 9.53
C SER A 7 14.12 -11.40 9.85
N GLY A 8 14.22 -10.27 9.14
CA GLY A 8 15.20 -9.21 9.42
C GLY A 8 14.93 -8.45 10.73
N MET A 9 13.65 -8.24 11.07
CA MET A 9 13.22 -7.52 12.28
C MET A 9 13.45 -8.37 13.55
N LEU A 10 13.15 -9.68 13.50
CA LEU A 10 13.50 -10.64 14.55
C LEU A 10 15.03 -10.69 14.80
N ARG A 11 15.84 -10.56 13.75
CA ARG A 11 17.31 -10.48 13.86
C ARG A 11 17.80 -9.23 14.60
N CYS A 12 17.11 -8.09 14.48
CA CYS A 12 17.43 -6.87 15.23
C CYS A 12 17.13 -6.99 16.73
N CYS A 13 16.11 -7.73 17.15
CA CYS A 13 15.84 -7.98 18.56
C CYS A 13 16.98 -8.77 19.23
N SER A 14 17.58 -9.73 18.52
CA SER A 14 18.72 -10.52 19.02
C SER A 14 20.04 -9.74 19.11
N ASP A 15 20.18 -8.63 18.38
CA ASP A 15 21.38 -7.74 18.42
C ASP A 15 21.10 -6.45 19.22
N SER A 16 20.07 -6.48 20.07
CA SER A 16 19.70 -5.33 20.89
C SER A 16 20.79 -5.03 21.91
N ARG A 17 21.07 -3.73 22.15
CA ARG A 17 22.03 -3.29 23.18
C ARG A 17 21.67 -3.80 24.59
N LEU A 18 20.44 -4.25 24.79
CA LEU A 18 19.95 -4.87 26.02
C LEU A 18 20.64 -6.21 26.33
N THR A 19 21.00 -7.00 25.30
CA THR A 19 21.71 -8.27 25.49
C THR A 19 23.18 -8.09 25.92
N LYS A 20 23.71 -6.88 25.79
CA LYS A 20 25.09 -6.51 26.18
C LYS A 20 25.16 -5.92 27.60
N VAL A 21 24.03 -5.74 28.27
CA VAL A 21 23.99 -5.25 29.67
C VAL A 21 24.44 -6.37 30.61
N PRO A 22 25.36 -6.10 31.56
CA PRO A 22 25.84 -7.08 32.54
C PRO A 22 24.70 -7.65 33.40
N ASP A 23 24.75 -8.95 33.72
CA ASP A 23 23.67 -9.66 34.44
C ASP A 23 23.36 -9.05 35.81
N ASP A 24 24.36 -8.48 36.49
CA ASP A 24 24.20 -7.80 37.78
C ASP A 24 23.24 -6.59 37.70
N MET A 25 23.17 -5.94 36.54
CA MET A 25 22.28 -4.79 36.29
C MET A 25 20.91 -5.20 35.75
N ARG A 26 20.74 -6.44 35.26
CA ARG A 26 19.46 -6.93 34.71
C ARG A 26 18.40 -7.16 35.77
N ASN A 27 18.81 -7.46 37.00
CA ASN A 27 17.91 -7.67 38.13
C ASN A 27 17.31 -6.37 38.69
N TYR A 28 17.68 -5.22 38.14
CA TYR A 28 17.20 -3.93 38.62
C TYR A 28 15.87 -3.57 37.95
N ARG A 29 14.90 -3.06 38.71
CA ARG A 29 13.55 -2.68 38.20
C ARG A 29 13.59 -1.70 37.03
N VAL A 30 14.62 -0.86 36.93
CA VAL A 30 14.77 0.06 35.80
C VAL A 30 15.14 -0.69 34.52
N PHE A 31 15.90 -1.78 34.62
CA PHE A 31 16.20 -2.62 33.46
C PHE A 31 14.93 -3.29 32.94
N GLU A 32 14.13 -3.91 33.82
CA GLU A 32 12.82 -4.49 33.45
C GLU A 32 11.90 -3.45 32.77
N TYR A 33 11.87 -2.22 33.28
CA TYR A 33 11.10 -1.14 32.68
C TYR A 33 11.58 -0.79 31.27
N ILE A 34 12.90 -0.64 31.07
CA ILE A 34 13.48 -0.31 29.76
C ILE A 34 13.27 -1.46 28.78
N GLU A 35 13.50 -2.70 29.20
CA GLU A 35 13.29 -3.89 28.39
C GLU A 35 11.83 -3.97 27.92
N ARG A 36 10.88 -3.71 28.81
CA ARG A 36 9.46 -3.65 28.46
C ARG A 36 9.17 -2.57 27.43
N GLN A 37 9.64 -1.33 27.65
CA GLN A 37 9.41 -0.23 26.71
C GLN A 37 10.00 -0.52 25.31
N VAL A 38 11.15 -1.19 25.27
CA VAL A 38 11.79 -1.58 24.02
C VAL A 38 10.99 -2.69 23.32
N ASN A 39 10.53 -3.70 24.06
CA ASN A 39 9.69 -4.76 23.50
C ASN A 39 8.34 -4.24 23.00
N ASP A 40 7.68 -3.36 23.76
CA ASP A 40 6.45 -2.69 23.35
C ASP A 40 6.68 -1.90 22.04
N PHE A 41 7.82 -1.21 21.91
CA PHE A 41 8.18 -0.54 20.67
C PHE A 41 8.38 -1.52 19.51
N TYR A 42 9.07 -2.64 19.73
CA TYR A 42 9.27 -3.66 18.69
C TYR A 42 7.95 -4.22 18.15
N GLU A 43 6.94 -4.38 19.00
CA GLU A 43 5.60 -4.81 18.58
C GLU A 43 4.88 -3.80 17.68
N THR A 44 5.25 -2.51 17.75
CA THR A 44 4.68 -1.47 16.88
C THR A 44 5.34 -1.40 15.50
N ILE A 45 6.56 -1.92 15.33
CA ILE A 45 7.31 -1.79 14.08
C ILE A 45 6.59 -2.43 12.88
N PRO A 46 5.96 -3.62 12.98
CA PRO A 46 5.19 -4.18 11.87
C PRO A 46 4.07 -3.25 11.40
N LEU A 47 3.34 -2.62 12.33
CA LEU A 47 2.28 -1.66 12.02
C LEU A 47 2.84 -0.41 11.34
N LEU A 48 3.94 0.14 11.85
CA LEU A 48 4.63 1.27 11.24
C LEU A 48 5.14 0.95 9.83
N THR A 49 5.54 -0.29 9.59
CA THR A 49 5.98 -0.74 8.25
C THR A 49 4.81 -0.75 7.27
N LEU A 50 3.61 -1.11 7.71
CA LEU A 50 2.39 -1.03 6.90
C LEU A 50 2.00 0.42 6.60
N ILE A 51 2.05 1.29 7.62
CA ILE A 51 1.74 2.73 7.47
C ILE A 51 2.74 3.44 6.56
N ALA A 52 4.00 3.01 6.57
CA ALA A 52 5.05 3.57 5.71
C ALA A 52 5.04 3.00 4.27
N ASP A 53 4.10 2.11 3.94
CA ASP A 53 4.02 1.56 2.59
C ASP A 53 3.65 2.65 1.57
N LYS A 54 4.25 2.57 0.38
CA LYS A 54 4.02 3.48 -0.75
C LYS A 54 2.60 3.44 -1.34
N SER A 55 1.73 2.56 -0.87
CA SER A 55 0.30 2.55 -1.19
C SER A 55 -0.49 3.52 -0.31
N MET A 56 0.08 3.98 0.80
CA MET A 56 -0.54 4.95 1.67
C MET A 56 -0.57 6.34 0.99
N LEU A 57 -1.75 6.96 1.02
CA LEU A 57 -2.06 8.24 0.38
C LEU A 57 -2.74 9.15 1.40
N PRO A 58 -2.80 10.48 1.18
CA PRO A 58 -3.33 11.42 2.16
C PRO A 58 -4.71 11.05 2.74
N ARG A 59 -5.61 10.50 1.90
CA ARG A 59 -6.93 10.01 2.31
C ARG A 59 -6.90 8.90 3.38
N HIS A 60 -5.88 8.02 3.35
CA HIS A 60 -5.74 6.95 4.32
C HIS A 60 -5.29 7.52 5.67
N PHE A 61 -4.37 8.48 5.65
CA PHE A 61 -3.89 9.17 6.85
C PHE A 61 -4.98 10.04 7.48
N GLU A 62 -5.83 10.67 6.69
CA GLU A 62 -7.02 11.36 7.17
C GLU A 62 -7.94 10.40 7.93
N ARG A 63 -8.20 9.20 7.38
CA ARG A 63 -9.02 8.17 8.03
C ARG A 63 -8.40 7.65 9.33
N ILE A 64 -7.08 7.44 9.37
CA ILE A 64 -6.36 7.11 10.60
C ILE A 64 -6.43 8.27 11.60
N GLY A 65 -6.38 9.52 11.13
CA GLY A 65 -6.49 10.69 11.98
C GLY A 65 -7.86 10.85 12.62
N VAL A 66 -8.93 10.51 11.89
CA VAL A 66 -10.30 10.44 12.42
C VAL A 66 -10.40 9.35 13.51
N LEU A 67 -9.82 8.18 13.29
CA LEU A 67 -9.83 7.09 14.28
C LEU A 67 -9.08 7.44 15.56
N THR A 68 -7.89 8.02 15.43
CA THR A 68 -7.03 8.36 16.57
C THR A 68 -7.39 9.71 17.22
N GLY A 69 -8.28 10.48 16.61
CA GLY A 69 -8.64 11.84 17.05
C GLY A 69 -7.54 12.88 16.87
N ARG A 70 -6.52 12.59 16.06
CA ARG A 70 -5.40 13.50 15.75
C ARG A 70 -5.16 13.54 14.24
N PRO A 71 -5.22 14.72 13.60
CA PRO A 71 -4.93 14.82 12.17
C PRO A 71 -3.44 14.52 11.90
N PHE A 72 -3.19 13.74 10.84
CA PHE A 72 -1.85 13.50 10.30
C PHE A 72 -1.67 14.31 9.02
N ASP A 73 -0.80 15.31 9.06
CA ASP A 73 -0.44 16.09 7.88
C ASP A 73 0.86 15.55 7.28
N VAL A 74 0.75 14.52 6.45
CA VAL A 74 1.90 13.76 5.94
C VAL A 74 2.74 14.54 4.93
N GLU A 75 2.17 15.55 4.28
CA GLU A 75 2.89 16.45 3.38
C GLU A 75 3.70 17.51 4.15
N SER A 76 3.37 17.71 5.42
CA SER A 76 4.14 18.60 6.28
C SER A 76 5.41 17.92 6.77
N PRO A 77 6.58 18.60 6.70
CA PRO A 77 7.82 18.11 7.30
C PRO A 77 7.71 17.92 8.82
N GLU A 78 6.64 18.41 9.44
CA GLU A 78 6.36 18.22 10.85
C GLU A 78 5.74 16.86 11.20
N CYS A 79 5.35 16.03 10.23
CA CYS A 79 4.86 14.67 10.47
C CYS A 79 6.01 13.72 10.79
N THR A 80 6.49 13.79 12.02
CA THR A 80 7.54 12.91 12.51
C THR A 80 6.97 11.60 13.05
N LEU A 81 7.78 10.54 13.02
CA LEU A 81 7.45 9.25 13.64
C LEU A 81 7.04 9.41 15.12
N GLY A 82 7.62 10.38 15.82
CA GLY A 82 7.24 10.73 17.18
C GLY A 82 5.76 11.10 17.32
N LYS A 83 5.23 11.95 16.42
CA LYS A 83 3.81 12.33 16.43
C LYS A 83 2.88 11.14 16.17
N ILE A 84 3.30 10.19 15.32
CA ILE A 84 2.56 8.95 15.03
C ILE A 84 2.51 8.05 16.27
N LEU A 85 3.63 7.89 16.96
CA LEU A 85 3.70 7.09 18.19
C LEU A 85 2.90 7.74 19.35
N GLU A 86 2.94 9.06 19.46
CA GLU A 86 2.16 9.81 20.46
C GLU A 86 0.64 9.69 20.27
N ALA A 87 0.18 9.38 19.05
CA ALA A 87 -1.24 9.18 18.76
C ALA A 87 -1.79 7.84 19.26
N LYS A 88 -0.97 7.02 19.95
CA LYS A 88 -1.37 5.71 20.50
C LYS A 88 -2.07 4.83 19.45
N ILE A 89 -1.55 4.82 18.22
CA ILE A 89 -2.07 4.03 17.09
C ILE A 89 -2.25 2.54 17.42
N PHE A 90 -1.50 2.04 18.40
CA PHE A 90 -1.60 0.66 18.89
C PHE A 90 -2.97 0.31 19.50
N GLN A 91 -3.70 1.30 20.05
CA GLN A 91 -5.05 1.06 20.58
C GLN A 91 -6.06 0.75 19.48
N PHE A 92 -5.79 1.20 18.25
CA PHE A 92 -6.61 1.01 17.06
C PHE A 92 -5.90 0.12 16.05
N LYS A 93 -5.04 -0.79 16.51
CA LYS A 93 -4.15 -1.59 15.66
C LYS A 93 -4.91 -2.27 14.53
N GLU A 94 -5.99 -3.00 14.82
CA GLU A 94 -6.76 -3.75 13.83
C GLU A 94 -7.35 -2.82 12.76
N ASP A 95 -7.98 -1.71 13.17
CA ASP A 95 -8.57 -0.74 12.24
C ASP A 95 -7.50 -0.08 11.35
N VAL A 96 -6.33 0.21 11.91
CA VAL A 96 -5.21 0.81 11.17
C VAL A 96 -4.59 -0.21 10.20
N GLU A 97 -4.46 -1.47 10.60
CA GLU A 97 -4.03 -2.56 9.72
C GLU A 97 -4.99 -2.72 8.55
N ASP A 98 -6.30 -2.70 8.80
CA ASP A 98 -7.32 -2.77 7.76
C ASP A 98 -7.24 -1.61 6.75
N ILE A 99 -6.96 -0.39 7.23
CA ILE A 99 -6.73 0.77 6.34
C ILE A 99 -5.49 0.54 5.47
N CYS A 100 -4.39 0.04 6.04
CA CYS A 100 -3.17 -0.23 5.29
C CYS A 100 -3.34 -1.39 4.29
N ILE A 101 -4.15 -2.41 4.63
CA ILE A 101 -4.46 -3.48 3.69
C ILE A 101 -5.36 -2.95 2.55
N SER A 102 -6.33 -2.09 2.89
CA SER A 102 -7.18 -1.41 1.91
C SER A 102 -6.34 -0.57 0.94
N SER A 103 -5.33 0.16 1.44
CA SER A 103 -4.47 0.99 0.59
C SER A 103 -3.72 0.18 -0.45
N VAL A 104 -3.20 -1.00 -0.07
CA VAL A 104 -2.53 -1.92 -1.00
C VAL A 104 -3.50 -2.41 -2.08
N LYS A 105 -4.73 -2.80 -1.70
CA LYS A 105 -5.76 -3.22 -2.66
C LYS A 105 -6.15 -2.10 -3.61
N GLU A 106 -6.33 -0.88 -3.10
CA GLU A 106 -6.64 0.30 -3.90
C GLU A 106 -5.55 0.58 -4.94
N LYS A 107 -4.27 0.47 -4.54
CA LYS A 107 -3.15 0.62 -5.45
C LYS A 107 -3.12 -0.43 -6.55
N ASP A 108 -3.44 -1.67 -6.22
CA ASP A 108 -3.51 -2.75 -7.21
C ASP A 108 -4.65 -2.50 -8.23
N ILE A 109 -5.79 -1.99 -7.76
CA ILE A 109 -6.90 -1.57 -8.63
C ILE A 109 -6.47 -0.42 -9.55
N GLU A 110 -5.84 0.61 -8.98
CA GLU A 110 -5.35 1.77 -9.74
C GLU A 110 -4.32 1.36 -10.80
N THR A 111 -3.40 0.47 -10.46
CA THR A 111 -2.38 -0.05 -11.39
C THR A 111 -3.03 -0.77 -12.58
N LYS A 112 -4.02 -1.64 -12.33
CA LYS A 112 -4.74 -2.34 -13.39
C LYS A 112 -5.59 -1.39 -14.23
N LEU A 113 -6.19 -0.37 -13.62
CA LEU A 113 -6.93 0.66 -14.35
C LEU A 113 -6.02 1.45 -15.29
N ILE A 114 -4.84 1.87 -14.81
CA ILE A 114 -3.84 2.57 -15.62
C ILE A 114 -3.39 1.70 -16.80
N GLN A 115 -3.24 0.38 -16.60
CA GLN A 115 -2.91 -0.53 -17.69
C GLN A 115 -3.99 -0.52 -18.78
N VAL A 116 -5.27 -0.64 -18.41
CA VAL A 116 -6.40 -0.57 -19.35
C VAL A 116 -6.42 0.78 -20.07
N ILE A 117 -6.23 1.89 -19.34
CA ILE A 117 -6.14 3.22 -19.96
C ILE A 117 -4.99 3.29 -20.97
N GLY A 118 -3.81 2.78 -20.62
CA GLY A 118 -2.64 2.76 -21.48
C GLY A 118 -2.85 1.95 -22.75
N GLU A 119 -3.49 0.79 -22.65
CA GLU A 119 -3.89 -0.04 -23.78
C GLU A 119 -4.82 0.73 -24.73
N TRP A 120 -5.87 1.36 -24.20
CA TRP A 120 -6.82 2.12 -25.01
C TRP A 120 -6.29 3.45 -25.55
N THR A 121 -5.20 3.99 -24.99
CA THR A 121 -4.59 5.24 -25.46
C THR A 121 -3.89 5.07 -26.82
N VAL A 122 -3.40 3.87 -27.13
CA VAL A 122 -2.63 3.60 -28.35
C VAL A 122 -3.42 2.85 -29.43
N ASN A 123 -4.58 2.30 -29.07
CA ASN A 123 -5.46 1.59 -30.00
C ASN A 123 -6.10 2.55 -31.01
N ASN A 124 -6.10 2.16 -32.28
CA ASN A 124 -6.67 2.95 -33.37
C ASN A 124 -7.50 2.05 -34.28
N LEU A 125 -8.58 2.63 -34.83
CA LEU A 125 -9.34 1.96 -35.88
C LEU A 125 -8.58 2.06 -37.20
N SER A 126 -8.39 0.93 -37.86
CA SER A 126 -7.73 0.88 -39.15
C SER A 126 -8.72 0.82 -40.29
N PHE A 127 -8.44 1.63 -41.30
CA PHE A 127 -9.24 1.73 -42.51
C PHE A 127 -8.44 1.24 -43.73
N SER A 128 -9.16 0.84 -44.77
CA SER A 128 -8.65 0.45 -46.07
C SER A 128 -9.38 1.20 -47.17
N ALA A 129 -8.68 1.38 -48.28
CA ALA A 129 -9.19 2.13 -49.42
C ALA A 129 -10.44 1.48 -50.02
N PHE A 130 -11.45 2.30 -50.28
CA PHE A 130 -12.62 1.89 -51.06
C PHE A 130 -12.55 2.48 -52.47
N LYS A 131 -12.16 1.65 -53.45
CA LYS A 131 -11.97 2.08 -54.84
C LYS A 131 -11.05 3.31 -54.86
N ASP A 132 -11.44 4.38 -55.57
CA ASP A 132 -10.69 5.64 -55.66
C ASP A 132 -11.11 6.69 -54.62
N LYS A 133 -11.94 6.32 -53.63
CA LYS A 133 -12.53 7.27 -52.67
C LYS A 133 -11.75 7.39 -51.36
N GLY A 134 -10.57 6.79 -51.28
CA GLY A 134 -9.73 6.79 -50.08
C GLY A 134 -10.17 5.78 -49.02
N ASP A 135 -9.62 5.89 -47.81
CA ASP A 135 -9.79 4.93 -46.72
C ASP A 135 -11.18 5.06 -46.07
N LEU A 136 -12.13 4.26 -46.56
CA LEU A 136 -13.54 4.29 -46.12
C LEU A 136 -14.02 2.94 -45.59
N PHE A 137 -13.26 1.86 -45.81
CA PHE A 137 -13.61 0.54 -45.31
C PHE A 137 -12.88 0.26 -44.01
N LEU A 138 -13.63 -0.03 -42.95
CA LEU A 138 -13.05 -0.54 -41.72
C LEU A 138 -12.46 -1.93 -41.98
N LYS A 139 -11.21 -2.17 -41.57
CA LYS A 139 -10.58 -3.48 -41.75
C LYS A 139 -11.21 -4.50 -40.80
N PRO A 140 -11.90 -5.54 -41.31
CA PRO A 140 -12.71 -6.41 -40.48
C PRO A 140 -11.89 -7.27 -39.51
N VAL A 141 -10.69 -7.72 -39.90
CA VAL A 141 -9.81 -8.52 -39.04
C VAL A 141 -9.35 -7.71 -37.83
N GLU A 142 -8.75 -6.55 -38.08
CA GLU A 142 -8.24 -5.65 -37.03
C GLU A 142 -9.39 -5.14 -36.13
N THR A 143 -10.60 -4.97 -36.68
CA THR A 143 -11.78 -4.60 -35.89
C THR A 143 -12.24 -5.71 -34.96
N LEU A 144 -12.27 -6.96 -35.42
CA LEU A 144 -12.66 -8.09 -34.58
C LEU A 144 -11.69 -8.31 -33.42
N GLU A 145 -10.40 -8.09 -33.65
CA GLU A 145 -9.38 -8.10 -32.59
C GLU A 145 -9.64 -6.99 -31.56
N LEU A 146 -9.97 -5.78 -32.01
CA LEU A 146 -10.34 -4.68 -31.10
C LEU A 146 -11.62 -4.96 -30.31
N VAL A 147 -12.63 -5.61 -30.93
CA VAL A 147 -13.85 -6.01 -30.22
C VAL A 147 -13.54 -7.01 -29.11
N ALA A 148 -12.77 -8.04 -29.40
CA ALA A 148 -12.33 -9.00 -28.38
C ALA A 148 -11.56 -8.31 -27.25
N LEU A 149 -10.70 -7.35 -27.58
CA LEU A 149 -9.96 -6.57 -26.59
C LEU A 149 -10.87 -5.72 -25.68
N ILE A 150 -11.94 -5.13 -26.22
CA ILE A 150 -12.94 -4.42 -25.42
C ILE A 150 -13.63 -5.38 -24.47
N GLU A 151 -14.03 -6.56 -24.94
CA GLU A 151 -14.71 -7.56 -24.11
C GLU A 151 -13.83 -7.99 -22.92
N ASP A 152 -12.55 -8.25 -23.16
CA ASP A 152 -11.57 -8.59 -22.12
C ASP A 152 -11.34 -7.41 -21.14
N SER A 153 -11.25 -6.19 -21.65
CA SER A 153 -11.11 -4.97 -20.83
C SER A 153 -12.34 -4.76 -19.93
N VAL A 154 -13.54 -4.97 -20.47
CA VAL A 154 -14.80 -4.87 -19.72
C VAL A 154 -14.88 -5.94 -18.64
N MET A 155 -14.50 -7.18 -18.94
CA MET A 155 -14.44 -8.26 -17.93
C MET A 155 -13.45 -7.91 -16.80
N THR A 156 -12.29 -7.36 -17.16
CA THR A 156 -11.29 -6.91 -16.17
C THR A 156 -11.86 -5.81 -15.28
N MET A 157 -12.44 -4.77 -15.84
CA MET A 157 -13.05 -3.67 -15.07
C MET A 157 -14.21 -4.14 -14.20
N ALA A 158 -15.06 -5.06 -14.69
CA ALA A 158 -16.14 -5.66 -13.90
C ALA A 158 -15.60 -6.43 -12.69
N SER A 159 -14.50 -7.17 -12.85
CA SER A 159 -13.85 -7.86 -11.74
C SER A 159 -13.29 -6.90 -10.69
N LEU A 160 -12.76 -5.74 -11.11
CA LEU A 160 -12.24 -4.72 -10.18
C LEU A 160 -13.37 -4.05 -9.41
N ALA A 161 -14.49 -3.74 -10.07
CA ALA A 161 -15.66 -3.14 -9.44
C ALA A 161 -16.29 -4.06 -8.37
N ALA A 162 -16.23 -5.38 -8.57
CA ALA A 162 -16.73 -6.36 -7.61
C ALA A 162 -15.81 -6.57 -6.39
N ASN A 163 -14.51 -6.26 -6.51
CA ASN A 163 -13.50 -6.49 -5.48
C ASN A 163 -13.33 -5.32 -4.49
N ARG A 164 -14.40 -4.55 -4.25
CA ARG A 164 -14.39 -3.39 -3.34
C ARG A 164 -14.43 -3.77 -1.87
#